data_AF-A0AAV4U9G5-F1
#
_entry.id   AF-A0AAV4U9G5-F1
#
_cell.length_a   1.000
_cell.length_b   1.000
_cell.length_c   1.000
_cell.angle_alpha   90.00
_cell.angle_beta   90.00
_cell.angle_gamma   90.00
#
_symmetry.space_group_name_H-M   'P 1'
#
loop_
_entity.id
_entity.type
_entity.pdbx_description
1 polymer ?
#
loop_
_entity_poly.entity_id
_entity_poly.type
_entity_poly.pdbx_seq_one_letter_code
_entity_poly.pdbx_strand_id
1 'polypeptide(L)'
;MALWSNHWCRPQGDCGWQHAFIEYCLHSRNEAEEWLQTTTCLSGYKFRQFLKRHGHRCLKEFDVRSITWEMDAKILIKLLQSLAGVGKEELKKQDDDLSKIFSQLHVSLSFVHKCLLRFVLPNCRRAVRARAAGKSLTIKSFHHWRKGYRHLAKLMVSEGRLPDEDLIFFLTIDEIEELLETRSPSIISRANYRKKMYPILDDYKFPEIIKGNQNQLMMKKNRRTPTNS
;
A
#
# COMPACT_ATOMS: atom_id res chain seq x y z
N MET A 1 -0.73 12.32 6.09
CA MET A 1 0.02 12.26 4.81
C MET A 1 0.71 13.60 4.53
N ALA A 2 1.34 14.23 5.53
CA ALA A 2 1.82 15.62 5.45
C ALA A 2 3.28 15.82 5.91
N LEU A 3 4.09 14.75 5.94
CA LEU A 3 5.49 14.83 6.41
C LEU A 3 6.53 14.50 5.33
N TRP A 4 6.10 14.29 4.08
CA TRP A 4 6.91 13.56 3.10
C TRP A 4 7.55 14.40 1.99
N SER A 5 7.37 15.73 1.98
CA SER A 5 8.02 16.62 1.01
C SER A 5 9.28 17.31 1.56
N ASN A 6 9.24 17.73 2.83
CA ASN A 6 10.24 18.67 3.39
C ASN A 6 11.60 18.05 3.73
N HIS A 7 11.76 16.72 3.63
CA HIS A 7 13.05 16.08 3.82
C HIS A 7 13.77 15.75 2.52
N TRP A 8 13.17 15.94 1.34
CA TRP A 8 13.88 15.83 0.07
C TRP A 8 14.65 17.11 -0.31
N CYS A 9 14.36 18.23 0.35
CA CYS A 9 14.95 19.54 0.07
C CYS A 9 15.56 20.19 1.33
N ARG A 10 16.72 19.72 1.80
CA ARG A 10 17.64 20.59 2.53
C ARG A 10 18.99 20.57 1.82
N PRO A 11 19.55 21.74 1.44
CA PRO A 11 20.90 21.82 0.92
C PRO A 11 21.86 21.84 2.12
N GLN A 12 22.48 20.70 2.40
CA GLN A 12 23.70 20.65 3.21
C GLN A 12 24.61 19.58 2.59
N GLY A 13 25.67 20.03 1.92
CA GLY A 13 26.76 19.19 1.42
C GLY A 13 26.67 18.83 -0.06
N ASP A 14 27.72 19.20 -0.79
CA ASP A 14 27.96 19.02 -2.22
C ASP A 14 27.60 17.64 -2.77
N CYS A 15 26.61 17.65 -3.66
CA CYS A 15 26.41 16.83 -4.86
C CYS A 15 25.04 17.28 -5.42
N GLY A 16 24.97 17.66 -6.70
CA GLY A 16 23.78 18.26 -7.32
C GLY A 16 22.53 17.36 -7.29
N TRP A 17 21.78 17.40 -6.19
CA TRP A 17 20.53 16.64 -5.98
C TRP A 17 19.49 16.88 -7.07
N GLN A 18 19.46 18.09 -7.62
CA GLN A 18 18.51 18.48 -8.66
C GLN A 18 18.84 17.83 -10.01
N HIS A 19 20.12 17.72 -10.37
CA HIS A 19 20.54 17.04 -11.61
C HIS A 19 20.30 15.54 -11.54
N ALA A 20 20.67 14.90 -10.43
CA ALA A 20 20.42 13.47 -10.21
C ALA A 20 18.91 13.12 -10.18
N PHE A 21 18.06 14.06 -9.75
CA PHE A 21 16.61 13.87 -9.70
C PHE A 21 15.94 14.05 -11.07
N ILE A 22 16.44 14.97 -11.90
CA ILE A 22 15.98 15.15 -13.29
C ILE A 22 16.42 13.94 -14.13
N GLU A 23 17.66 13.48 -13.98
CA GLU A 23 18.13 12.23 -14.58
C GLU A 23 17.26 11.05 -14.15
N TYR A 24 17.00 10.87 -12.86
CA TYR A 24 16.12 9.82 -12.33
C TYR A 24 14.70 9.82 -12.93
N CYS A 25 14.13 10.98 -13.23
CA CYS A 25 12.81 11.08 -13.87
C CYS A 25 12.82 10.63 -15.34
N LEU A 26 13.98 10.60 -15.99
CA LEU A 26 14.16 10.18 -17.38
C LEU A 26 14.53 8.69 -17.51
N HIS A 27 15.00 8.04 -16.43
CA HIS A 27 15.37 6.63 -16.46
C HIS A 27 14.15 5.71 -16.61
N SER A 28 14.36 4.55 -17.26
CA SER A 28 13.36 3.50 -17.28
C SER A 28 13.14 2.97 -15.85
N ARG A 29 11.94 2.44 -15.56
CA ARG A 29 11.57 2.02 -14.18
C ARG A 29 12.55 1.03 -13.55
N ASN A 30 13.16 0.15 -14.36
CA ASN A 30 14.13 -0.83 -13.90
C ASN A 30 15.47 -0.17 -13.57
N GLU A 31 15.96 0.71 -14.44
CA GLU A 31 17.21 1.45 -14.21
C GLU A 31 17.09 2.37 -12.99
N ALA A 32 15.95 3.04 -12.84
CA ALA A 32 15.65 3.90 -11.71
C ALA A 32 15.65 3.12 -10.38
N GLU A 33 15.16 1.88 -10.38
CA GLU A 33 15.19 0.98 -9.23
C GLU A 33 16.61 0.60 -8.86
N GLU A 34 17.36 0.09 -9.82
CA GLU A 34 18.74 -0.34 -9.64
C GLU A 34 19.62 0.83 -9.16
N TRP A 35 19.47 2.00 -9.80
CA TRP A 35 20.19 3.21 -9.41
C TRP A 35 19.87 3.63 -7.97
N LEU A 36 18.59 3.67 -7.57
CA LEU A 36 18.23 4.05 -6.19
C LEU A 36 18.73 3.03 -5.14
N GLN A 37 18.80 1.75 -5.50
CA GLN A 37 19.29 0.71 -4.61
C GLN A 37 20.82 0.77 -4.44
N THR A 38 21.56 1.04 -5.51
CA THR A 38 23.04 0.98 -5.52
C THR A 38 23.71 2.31 -5.19
N THR A 39 23.07 3.43 -5.51
CA THR A 39 23.67 4.76 -5.39
C THR A 39 23.97 5.13 -3.93
N THR A 40 25.16 5.68 -3.71
CA THR A 40 25.66 6.16 -2.40
C THR A 40 25.14 7.53 -2.02
N CYS A 41 24.60 8.27 -2.98
CA CYS A 41 24.05 9.59 -2.77
C CYS A 41 22.81 9.55 -1.81
N LEU A 42 22.54 10.64 -1.08
CA LEU A 42 21.37 10.89 -0.22
C LEU A 42 19.99 10.39 -0.72
N SER A 43 19.62 10.50 -2.00
CA SER A 43 18.33 9.98 -2.51
C SER A 43 18.28 8.46 -2.45
N GLY A 44 19.35 7.77 -2.85
CA GLY A 44 19.47 6.32 -2.69
C GLY A 44 19.40 5.93 -1.21
N TYR A 45 20.14 6.64 -0.34
CA TYR A 45 20.05 6.44 1.10
C TYR A 45 18.62 6.64 1.65
N LYS A 46 17.96 7.74 1.31
CA LYS A 46 16.59 8.05 1.75
C LYS A 46 15.57 7.05 1.23
N PHE A 47 15.72 6.60 -0.01
CA PHE A 47 14.89 5.57 -0.61
C PHE A 47 15.04 4.23 0.12
N ARG A 48 16.26 3.80 0.41
CA ARG A 48 16.50 2.57 1.20
C ARG A 48 15.96 2.68 2.62
N GLN A 49 16.14 3.83 3.28
CA GLN A 49 15.52 4.09 4.60
C GLN A 49 13.99 4.07 4.53
N PHE A 50 13.41 4.60 3.45
CA PHE A 50 11.98 4.55 3.21
C PHE A 50 11.49 3.11 3.09
N LEU A 51 12.12 2.30 2.23
CA LEU A 51 11.77 0.89 2.06
C LEU A 51 11.95 0.10 3.36
N LYS A 52 13.00 0.37 4.15
CA LYS A 52 13.17 -0.26 5.46
C LYS A 52 12.00 0.02 6.40
N ARG A 53 11.46 1.25 6.36
CA ARG A 53 10.36 1.67 7.24
C ARG A 53 8.98 1.31 6.71
N HIS A 54 8.76 1.40 5.40
CA HIS A 54 7.46 1.37 4.74
C HIS A 54 7.36 0.36 3.59
N GLY A 55 8.38 -0.47 3.37
CA GLY A 55 8.40 -1.46 2.29
C GLY A 55 7.35 -2.56 2.43
N HIS A 56 6.79 -2.75 3.63
CA HIS A 56 5.66 -3.65 3.89
C HIS A 56 4.31 -3.16 3.32
N ARG A 57 4.25 -1.93 2.80
CA ARG A 57 3.03 -1.32 2.27
C ARG A 57 2.81 -1.70 0.80
N CYS A 58 1.55 -1.69 0.36
CA CYS A 58 1.13 -2.01 -1.01
C CYS A 58 -0.28 -1.51 -1.32
N LEU A 59 -0.74 -1.70 -2.56
CA LEU A 59 -2.16 -1.72 -2.86
C LEU A 59 -2.77 -3.02 -2.32
N LYS A 60 -4.03 -2.99 -1.86
CA LYS A 60 -4.72 -4.14 -1.23
C LYS A 60 -3.90 -4.75 -0.06
N GLU A 61 -3.52 -3.91 0.91
CA GLU A 61 -2.57 -4.26 2.00
C GLU A 61 -2.96 -5.46 2.87
N PHE A 62 -4.25 -5.71 3.03
CA PHE A 62 -4.79 -6.82 3.80
C PHE A 62 -4.81 -8.15 3.03
N ASP A 63 -4.67 -8.11 1.71
CA ASP A 63 -4.54 -9.32 0.91
C ASP A 63 -3.11 -9.84 1.02
N VAL A 64 -2.95 -11.01 1.64
CA VAL A 64 -1.65 -11.67 1.86
C VAL A 64 -0.94 -11.98 0.54
N ARG A 65 -1.68 -12.18 -0.56
CA ARG A 65 -1.12 -12.42 -1.90
C ARG A 65 -0.49 -11.17 -2.53
N SER A 66 -0.87 -9.96 -2.11
CA SER A 66 -0.39 -8.69 -2.69
C SER A 66 1.14 -8.56 -2.68
N ILE A 67 1.69 -7.83 -3.66
CA ILE A 67 3.13 -7.54 -3.75
C ILE A 67 3.43 -6.20 -3.06
N THR A 68 4.39 -6.21 -2.14
CA THR A 68 4.79 -5.01 -1.38
C THR A 68 5.88 -4.21 -2.04
N TRP A 69 6.07 -2.95 -1.64
CA TRP A 69 7.15 -2.11 -2.17
C TRP A 69 8.55 -2.66 -1.89
N GLU A 70 8.72 -3.44 -0.82
CA GLU A 70 9.95 -4.17 -0.55
C GLU A 70 10.18 -5.32 -1.54
N MET A 71 9.11 -5.95 -2.03
CA MET A 71 9.17 -7.08 -2.97
C MET A 71 9.33 -6.62 -4.42
N ASP A 72 8.64 -5.55 -4.79
CA ASP A 72 8.75 -4.89 -6.09
C ASP A 72 8.62 -3.38 -5.90
N ALA A 73 9.73 -2.65 -6.01
CA ALA A 73 9.73 -1.21 -5.79
C ALA A 73 9.27 -0.42 -7.01
N LYS A 74 9.00 -1.05 -8.16
CA LYS A 74 8.61 -0.36 -9.41
C LYS A 74 7.32 0.41 -9.27
N ILE A 75 6.37 -0.11 -8.48
CA ILE A 75 5.10 0.58 -8.18
C ILE A 75 5.39 1.88 -7.42
N LEU A 76 6.31 1.84 -6.45
CA LEU A 76 6.70 3.00 -5.68
C LEU A 76 7.45 4.02 -6.56
N ILE A 77 8.37 3.56 -7.41
CA ILE A 77 9.13 4.42 -8.33
C ILE A 77 8.20 5.16 -9.29
N LYS A 78 7.22 4.45 -9.87
CA LYS A 78 6.18 5.06 -10.72
C LYS A 78 5.43 6.16 -9.98
N LEU A 79 5.06 5.94 -8.72
CA LEU A 79 4.39 6.93 -7.88
C LEU A 79 5.32 8.14 -7.58
N LEU A 80 6.59 7.90 -7.30
CA LEU A 80 7.56 8.96 -7.06
C LEU A 80 7.79 9.82 -8.31
N GLN A 81 7.89 9.20 -9.49
CA GLN A 81 8.02 9.90 -10.77
C GLN A 81 6.77 10.75 -11.07
N SER A 82 5.57 10.24 -10.79
CA SER A 82 4.35 11.04 -10.98
C SER A 82 4.27 12.22 -10.01
N LEU A 83 4.71 12.04 -8.76
CA LEU A 83 4.78 13.12 -7.77
C LEU A 83 5.87 14.14 -8.09
N ALA A 84 6.96 13.72 -8.71
CA ALA A 84 8.06 14.58 -9.13
C ALA A 84 7.66 15.56 -10.25
N GLY A 85 6.81 15.11 -11.18
CA GLY A 85 6.33 15.91 -12.31
C GLY A 85 5.24 16.92 -11.94
N VAL A 86 4.53 16.73 -10.82
CA VAL A 86 3.58 17.72 -10.30
C VAL A 86 4.38 18.82 -9.60
N GLY A 87 4.43 20.00 -10.22
CA GLY A 87 5.18 21.16 -9.74
C GLY A 87 5.02 21.37 -8.23
N LYS A 88 6.16 21.57 -7.56
CA LYS A 88 6.23 21.84 -6.11
C LYS A 88 5.56 23.17 -5.80
N GLU A 89 4.27 23.18 -5.52
CA GLU A 89 3.79 24.12 -4.53
C GLU A 89 4.50 23.77 -3.22
N GLU A 90 5.32 24.69 -2.72
CA GLU A 90 5.89 24.55 -1.38
C GLU A 90 4.73 24.30 -0.43
N LEU A 91 4.63 23.05 0.05
CA LEU A 91 3.73 22.68 1.13
C LEU A 91 4.23 23.45 2.36
N LYS A 92 3.77 24.69 2.50
CA LYS A 92 3.98 25.52 3.68
C LYS A 92 3.63 24.63 4.85
N LYS A 93 4.60 24.41 5.74
CA LYS A 93 4.34 23.77 7.02
C LYS A 93 3.16 24.52 7.62
N GLN A 94 2.00 23.87 7.70
CA GLN A 94 0.88 24.44 8.44
C GLN A 94 1.38 24.63 9.86
N ASP A 95 1.31 25.86 10.35
CA ASP A 95 1.67 26.14 11.74
C ASP A 95 0.77 25.29 12.64
N ASP A 96 1.39 24.44 13.45
CA ASP A 96 0.71 23.61 14.43
C ASP A 96 0.20 24.42 15.63
N ASP A 97 0.47 25.74 15.66
CA ASP A 97 0.01 26.65 16.70
C ASP A 97 -1.52 26.78 16.67
N LEU A 98 -2.13 26.25 17.73
CA LEU A 98 -3.57 26.27 17.94
C LEU A 98 -4.12 27.69 17.96
N SER A 99 -3.35 28.66 18.44
CA SER A 99 -3.80 30.06 18.52
C SER A 99 -4.01 30.68 17.14
N LYS A 100 -3.09 30.42 16.21
CA LYS A 100 -3.14 30.83 14.81
C LYS A 100 -4.23 30.09 14.02
N ILE A 101 -4.46 28.81 14.34
CA ILE A 101 -5.56 28.04 13.74
C ILE A 101 -6.91 28.62 14.19
N PHE A 102 -7.06 28.96 15.47
CA PHE A 102 -8.30 29.55 15.98
C PHE A 102 -8.55 30.97 15.48
N SER A 103 -7.50 31.75 15.17
CA SER A 103 -7.66 33.10 14.59
C SER A 103 -8.03 33.08 13.10
N GLN A 104 -7.69 32.00 12.39
CA GLN A 104 -8.06 31.79 10.99
C GLN A 104 -9.48 31.23 10.81
N LEU A 105 -10.18 30.87 11.89
CA LEU A 105 -11.55 30.38 11.81
C LEU A 105 -12.52 31.53 11.48
N HIS A 106 -13.34 31.33 10.45
CA HIS A 106 -14.39 32.28 10.04
C HIS A 106 -15.57 32.38 11.05
N VAL A 107 -15.45 31.76 12.22
CA VAL A 107 -16.51 31.69 13.25
C VAL A 107 -16.00 32.31 14.54
N SER A 108 -16.76 33.25 15.11
CA SER A 108 -16.48 33.84 16.41
C SER A 108 -16.72 32.82 17.53
N LEU A 109 -15.66 32.18 18.00
CA LEU A 109 -15.71 31.25 19.14
C LEU A 109 -15.71 32.01 20.47
N SER A 110 -16.66 31.70 21.34
CA SER A 110 -16.63 32.12 22.75
C SER A 110 -15.43 31.51 23.49
N PHE A 111 -14.96 32.18 24.53
CA PHE A 111 -13.78 31.78 25.32
C PHE A 111 -13.88 30.35 25.85
N VAL A 112 -15.05 29.93 26.34
CA VAL A 112 -15.30 28.57 26.84
C VAL A 112 -15.05 27.53 25.74
N HIS A 113 -15.56 27.79 24.53
CA HIS A 113 -15.39 26.90 23.38
C HIS A 113 -13.92 26.83 22.92
N LYS A 114 -13.19 27.96 22.97
CA LYS A 114 -11.75 27.99 22.68
C LYS A 114 -10.96 27.13 23.68
N CYS A 115 -11.29 27.23 24.97
CA CYS A 115 -10.68 26.39 26.01
C CYS A 115 -10.97 24.90 25.81
N LEU A 116 -12.23 24.54 25.53
CA LEU A 116 -12.63 23.17 25.25
C LEU A 116 -11.90 22.60 24.02
N LEU A 117 -11.86 23.35 22.90
CA LEU A 117 -11.16 22.93 21.69
C LEU A 117 -9.66 22.78 21.92
N ARG A 118 -9.04 23.66 22.71
CA ARG A 118 -7.62 23.56 23.06
C ARG A 118 -7.31 22.28 23.84
N PHE A 119 -8.27 21.73 24.57
CA PHE A 119 -8.16 20.45 25.27
C PHE A 119 -8.50 19.24 24.38
N VAL A 120 -9.58 19.31 23.60
CA VAL A 120 -10.07 18.18 22.78
C VAL A 120 -9.20 17.95 21.54
N LEU A 121 -8.75 19.02 20.86
CA LEU A 121 -8.05 18.92 19.58
C LEU A 121 -6.72 18.15 19.65
N PRO A 122 -5.85 18.35 20.66
CA PRO A 122 -4.66 17.51 20.83
C PRO A 122 -5.00 16.02 21.02
N ASN A 123 -6.08 15.72 21.74
CA ASN A 123 -6.54 14.35 21.96
C ASN A 123 -7.07 13.72 20.67
N CYS A 124 -7.86 14.44 19.87
CA CYS A 124 -8.29 13.98 18.55
C CYS A 124 -7.10 13.73 17.62
N ARG A 125 -6.13 14.66 17.57
CA ARG A 125 -4.89 14.49 16.78
C ARG A 125 -4.11 13.26 17.23
N ARG A 126 -4.00 13.03 18.55
CA ARG A 126 -3.36 11.84 19.12
C ARG A 126 -4.11 10.56 18.77
N ALA A 127 -5.44 10.56 18.86
CA ALA A 127 -6.28 9.41 18.51
C ALA A 127 -6.14 9.04 17.02
N VAL A 128 -6.14 10.03 16.12
CA VAL A 128 -5.91 9.79 14.69
C VAL A 128 -4.52 9.22 14.42
N ARG A 129 -3.48 9.73 15.08
CA ARG A 129 -2.12 9.18 14.99
C ARG A 129 -2.06 7.74 15.52
N ALA A 130 -2.68 7.46 16.65
CA ALA A 130 -2.73 6.12 17.24
C ALA A 130 -3.45 5.13 16.33
N ARG A 131 -4.61 5.50 15.75
CA ARG A 131 -5.32 4.66 14.77
C ARG A 131 -4.47 4.37 13.54
N ALA A 132 -3.80 5.38 12.99
CA ALA A 132 -2.91 5.20 11.84
C ALA A 132 -1.71 4.31 12.17
N ALA A 133 -1.13 4.46 13.37
CA ALA A 133 -0.06 3.60 13.86
C ALA A 133 -0.53 2.16 14.04
N GLY A 134 -1.71 1.95 14.63
CA GLY A 134 -2.34 0.64 14.78
C GLY A 134 -2.50 -0.06 13.43
N LYS A 135 -3.08 0.61 12.44
CA LYS A 135 -3.16 0.09 11.06
C LYS A 135 -1.77 -0.28 10.52
N SER A 136 -0.78 0.59 10.68
CA SER A 136 0.58 0.32 10.18
C SER A 136 1.19 -0.92 10.82
N LEU A 137 0.99 -1.12 12.12
CA LEU A 137 1.48 -2.30 12.84
C LEU A 137 0.79 -3.56 12.34
N THR A 138 -0.54 -3.55 12.18
CA THR A 138 -1.29 -4.67 11.62
C THR A 138 -0.77 -5.06 10.24
N ILE A 139 -0.61 -4.10 9.32
CA ILE A 139 -0.09 -4.40 7.97
C ILE A 139 1.33 -4.94 8.02
N LYS A 140 2.17 -4.48 8.95
CA LYS A 140 3.51 -5.05 9.16
C LYS A 140 3.43 -6.53 9.58
N SER A 141 2.48 -6.90 10.45
CA SER A 141 2.23 -8.31 10.79
C SER A 141 1.79 -9.12 9.58
N PHE A 142 0.84 -8.62 8.78
CA PHE A 142 0.43 -9.27 7.51
C PHE A 142 1.60 -9.47 6.54
N HIS A 143 2.58 -8.57 6.54
CA HIS A 143 3.78 -8.73 5.72
C HIS A 143 4.67 -9.89 6.18
N HIS A 144 4.78 -10.14 7.49
CA HIS A 144 5.45 -11.33 7.99
C HIS A 144 4.72 -12.61 7.57
N TRP A 145 3.38 -12.65 7.66
CA TRP A 145 2.58 -13.76 7.14
C TRP A 145 2.82 -13.99 5.65
N ARG A 146 2.80 -12.92 4.84
CA ARG A 146 3.08 -12.97 3.40
C ARG A 146 4.44 -13.58 3.10
N LYS A 147 5.51 -13.15 3.79
CA LYS A 147 6.84 -13.74 3.63
C LYS A 147 6.85 -15.21 4.03
N GLY A 148 6.19 -15.57 5.13
CA GLY A 148 6.03 -16.94 5.60
C GLY A 148 5.38 -17.84 4.56
N TYR A 149 4.19 -17.47 4.06
CA TYR A 149 3.47 -18.27 3.05
C TYR A 149 4.23 -18.38 1.72
N ARG A 150 4.91 -17.32 1.26
CA ARG A 150 5.75 -17.43 0.06
C ARG A 150 6.94 -18.36 0.25
N HIS A 151 7.56 -18.34 1.43
CA HIS A 151 8.63 -19.27 1.74
C HIS A 151 8.11 -20.71 1.84
N LEU A 152 6.97 -20.93 2.51
CA LEU A 152 6.32 -22.23 2.59
C LEU A 152 5.98 -22.77 1.21
N ALA A 153 5.43 -21.92 0.32
CA ALA A 153 5.10 -22.32 -1.04
C ALA A 153 6.33 -22.80 -1.82
N LYS A 154 7.47 -22.10 -1.70
CA LYS A 154 8.74 -22.53 -2.31
C LYS A 154 9.15 -23.92 -1.86
N LEU A 155 9.06 -24.20 -0.55
CA LEU A 155 9.37 -25.50 0.01
C LEU A 155 8.41 -26.58 -0.51
N MET A 156 7.10 -26.32 -0.47
CA MET A 156 6.09 -27.26 -0.96
C MET A 156 6.21 -27.55 -2.46
N VAL A 157 6.62 -26.58 -3.28
CA VAL A 157 6.94 -26.80 -4.70
C VAL A 157 8.18 -27.67 -4.85
N SER A 158 9.25 -27.39 -4.09
CA SER A 158 10.48 -28.20 -4.12
C SER A 158 10.26 -29.66 -3.70
N GLU A 159 9.29 -29.91 -2.81
CA GLU A 159 8.86 -31.25 -2.38
C GLU A 159 7.86 -31.94 -3.33
N GLY A 160 7.45 -31.25 -4.40
CA GLY A 160 6.47 -31.74 -5.38
C GLY A 160 5.03 -31.81 -4.84
N ARG A 161 4.72 -31.10 -3.76
CA ARG A 161 3.36 -31.04 -3.17
C ARG A 161 2.48 -30.00 -3.85
N LEU A 162 3.08 -28.88 -4.28
CA LEU A 162 2.43 -27.85 -5.08
C LEU A 162 3.05 -27.78 -6.48
N PRO A 163 2.24 -27.55 -7.52
CA PRO A 163 2.75 -27.34 -8.87
C PRO A 163 3.34 -25.94 -9.09
N ASP A 164 2.93 -24.95 -8.30
CA ASP A 164 3.28 -23.53 -8.44
C ASP A 164 3.21 -22.81 -7.09
N GLU A 165 4.13 -21.88 -6.83
CA GLU A 165 4.22 -21.16 -5.55
C GLU A 165 2.96 -20.33 -5.26
N ASP A 166 2.39 -19.74 -6.29
CA ASP A 166 1.27 -18.82 -6.18
C ASP A 166 -0.06 -19.53 -5.86
N LEU A 167 -0.12 -20.85 -6.06
CA LEU A 167 -1.29 -21.67 -5.74
C LEU A 167 -1.61 -21.69 -4.25
N ILE A 168 -0.61 -21.47 -3.37
CA ILE A 168 -0.80 -21.50 -1.91
C ILE A 168 -1.88 -20.52 -1.45
N PHE A 169 -2.05 -19.38 -2.13
CA PHE A 169 -3.00 -18.33 -1.77
C PHE A 169 -4.45 -18.68 -2.14
N PHE A 170 -4.69 -19.81 -2.79
CA PHE A 170 -6.01 -20.34 -3.10
C PHE A 170 -6.40 -21.55 -2.25
N LEU A 171 -5.57 -21.89 -1.27
CA LEU A 171 -5.83 -22.91 -0.28
C LEU A 171 -6.35 -22.28 1.01
N THR A 172 -7.22 -23.01 1.72
CA THR A 172 -7.52 -22.70 3.13
C THR A 172 -6.36 -23.19 4.02
N ILE A 173 -6.32 -22.74 5.28
CA ILE A 173 -5.29 -23.18 6.23
C ILE A 173 -5.36 -24.71 6.43
N ASP A 174 -6.57 -25.25 6.60
CA ASP A 174 -6.79 -26.69 6.75
C ASP A 174 -6.33 -27.49 5.53
N GLU A 175 -6.56 -26.97 4.32
CA GLU A 175 -6.09 -27.60 3.08
C GLU A 175 -4.55 -27.56 2.96
N ILE A 176 -3.91 -26.51 3.49
CA ILE A 176 -2.44 -26.45 3.56
C ILE A 176 -1.93 -27.51 4.53
N GLU A 177 -2.53 -27.63 5.72
CA GLU A 177 -2.19 -28.65 6.71
C GLU A 177 -2.33 -30.06 6.14
N GLU A 178 -3.47 -30.36 5.50
CA GLU A 178 -3.69 -31.66 4.85
C GLU A 178 -2.67 -31.93 3.74
N LEU A 179 -2.26 -30.92 2.96
CA LEU A 179 -1.21 -31.07 1.94
C LEU A 179 0.22 -31.18 2.51
N LEU A 180 0.45 -30.78 3.76
CA LEU A 180 1.74 -31.00 4.42
C LEU A 180 1.87 -32.46 4.88
N GLU A 181 0.77 -33.11 5.23
CA GLU A 181 0.75 -34.52 5.61
C GLU A 181 0.58 -35.44 4.40
N THR A 182 -0.21 -35.02 3.41
CA THR A 182 -0.61 -35.83 2.24
C THR A 182 -0.11 -35.23 0.92
N ARG A 183 -0.42 -35.90 -0.20
CA ARG A 183 -0.21 -35.36 -1.56
C ARG A 183 -1.52 -35.38 -2.36
N SER A 184 -2.61 -34.98 -1.72
CA SER A 184 -3.97 -35.12 -2.26
C SER A 184 -4.18 -34.29 -3.55
N PRO A 185 -4.40 -34.93 -4.72
CA PRO A 185 -4.60 -34.20 -5.99
C PRO A 185 -5.96 -33.49 -6.06
N SER A 186 -6.93 -33.89 -5.23
CA SER A 186 -8.26 -33.28 -5.19
C SER A 186 -8.20 -31.84 -4.65
N ILE A 187 -7.37 -31.59 -3.64
CA ILE A 187 -7.14 -30.24 -3.08
C ILE A 187 -6.50 -29.34 -4.12
N ILE A 188 -5.49 -29.84 -4.83
CA ILE A 188 -4.83 -29.11 -5.92
C ILE A 188 -5.81 -28.75 -7.02
N SER A 189 -6.70 -29.67 -7.40
CA SER A 189 -7.74 -29.43 -8.40
C SER A 189 -8.71 -28.34 -7.96
N ARG A 190 -9.11 -28.34 -6.68
CA ARG A 190 -10.01 -27.34 -6.08
C ARG A 190 -9.35 -25.96 -5.99
N ALA A 191 -8.08 -25.89 -5.60
CA ALA A 191 -7.30 -24.66 -5.56
C ALA A 191 -7.13 -24.04 -6.95
N ASN A 192 -6.84 -24.87 -7.97
CA ASN A 192 -6.75 -24.41 -9.36
C ASN A 192 -8.07 -23.86 -9.88
N TYR A 193 -9.20 -24.49 -9.53
CA TYR A 193 -10.52 -23.95 -9.84
C TYR A 193 -10.73 -22.55 -9.24
N ARG A 194 -10.37 -22.36 -7.95
CA ARG A 194 -10.44 -21.04 -7.30
C ARG A 194 -9.52 -20.01 -7.97
N LYS A 195 -8.28 -20.40 -8.33
CA LYS A 195 -7.34 -19.56 -9.09
C LYS A 195 -7.93 -19.11 -10.41
N LYS A 196 -8.61 -20.00 -11.13
CA LYS A 196 -9.30 -19.70 -12.39
C LYS A 196 -10.51 -18.77 -12.21
N MET A 197 -11.24 -18.89 -11.10
CA MET A 197 -12.38 -18.02 -10.80
C MET A 197 -11.98 -16.63 -10.30
N TYR A 198 -10.80 -16.49 -9.68
CA TYR A 198 -10.37 -15.25 -9.02
C TYR A 198 -10.48 -13.98 -9.88
N PRO A 199 -10.06 -13.95 -11.17
CA PRO A 199 -10.18 -12.74 -11.98
C PRO A 199 -11.63 -12.26 -12.15
N ILE A 200 -12.59 -13.19 -12.18
CA ILE A 200 -14.02 -12.87 -12.26
C ILE A 200 -14.49 -12.24 -10.95
N LEU A 201 -14.07 -12.82 -9.82
CA LEU A 201 -14.43 -12.35 -8.48
C LEU A 201 -13.77 -11.00 -8.14
N ASP A 202 -12.55 -10.74 -8.59
CA ASP A 202 -11.83 -9.49 -8.34
C ASP A 202 -12.44 -8.28 -9.08
N ASP A 203 -13.17 -8.53 -10.17
CA ASP A 203 -13.91 -7.49 -10.91
C ASP A 203 -15.27 -7.13 -10.27
N TYR A 204 -15.73 -7.93 -9.30
CA TYR A 204 -17.03 -7.68 -8.66
C TYR A 204 -17.01 -6.37 -7.85
N LYS A 205 -18.04 -5.55 -8.09
CA LYS A 205 -18.28 -4.30 -7.36
C LYS A 205 -19.48 -4.49 -6.44
N PHE A 206 -19.21 -4.60 -5.14
CA PHE A 206 -20.24 -4.78 -4.14
C PHE A 206 -20.82 -3.42 -3.68
N PRO A 207 -22.13 -3.35 -3.38
CA PRO A 207 -22.70 -2.17 -2.76
C PRO A 207 -22.17 -2.01 -1.32
N GLU A 208 -22.12 -0.77 -0.83
CA GLU A 208 -21.65 -0.46 0.53
C GLU A 208 -22.50 -1.15 1.61
N ILE A 209 -23.79 -1.31 1.35
CA ILE A 209 -24.73 -1.98 2.23
C ILE A 209 -25.44 -3.09 1.44
N ILE A 210 -25.34 -4.32 1.93
CA ILE A 210 -26.06 -5.48 1.42
C ILE A 210 -27.21 -5.78 2.41
N LYS A 211 -28.45 -5.75 1.92
CA LYS A 211 -29.65 -6.12 2.69
C LYS A 211 -30.36 -7.29 1.98
N GLY A 212 -30.75 -8.34 2.71
CA GLY A 212 -31.52 -9.47 2.18
C GLY A 212 -30.71 -10.64 1.60
N ASN A 213 -31.39 -11.60 0.96
CA ASN A 213 -30.78 -12.79 0.35
C ASN A 213 -30.01 -12.44 -0.92
N GLN A 214 -28.77 -12.92 -1.03
CA GLN A 214 -27.73 -12.50 -1.99
C GLN A 214 -28.05 -12.70 -3.49
N ASN A 215 -29.19 -13.32 -3.83
CA ASN A 215 -29.52 -13.73 -5.20
C ASN A 215 -29.75 -12.56 -6.17
N GLN A 216 -29.85 -11.31 -5.71
CA GLN A 216 -30.09 -10.13 -6.57
C GLN A 216 -28.83 -9.32 -6.93
N LEU A 217 -27.66 -9.66 -6.38
CA LEU A 217 -26.44 -8.85 -6.57
C LEU A 217 -25.69 -9.15 -7.87
N MET A 218 -26.04 -10.24 -8.56
CA MET A 218 -25.30 -10.73 -9.73
C MET A 218 -25.89 -10.34 -11.10
N MET A 219 -26.47 -9.15 -11.31
CA MET A 219 -26.90 -8.75 -12.67
C MET A 219 -26.79 -7.23 -12.92
N LYS A 220 -25.58 -6.67 -12.91
CA LYS A 220 -25.27 -5.51 -13.76
C LYS A 220 -23.93 -5.73 -14.48
N LYS A 221 -23.92 -6.73 -15.37
CA LYS A 221 -22.95 -6.76 -16.47
C LYS A 221 -23.15 -5.48 -17.27
N ASN A 222 -22.11 -4.67 -17.42
CA ASN A 222 -22.11 -3.48 -18.26
C ASN A 222 -22.70 -3.83 -19.63
N ARG A 223 -23.93 -3.38 -19.92
CA ARG A 223 -24.43 -3.29 -21.29
C ARG A 223 -23.56 -2.24 -21.98
N ARG A 224 -22.46 -2.67 -22.58
CA ARG A 224 -21.87 -1.91 -23.68
C ARG A 224 -22.95 -1.91 -24.76
N THR A 225 -23.56 -0.76 -24.98
CA THR A 225 -24.42 -0.54 -26.14
C THR A 225 -23.59 -0.83 -27.38
N PRO A 226 -24.01 -1.72 -28.28
CA PRO A 226 -23.39 -1.79 -29.59
C PRO A 226 -23.70 -0.47 -30.29
N THR A 227 -22.67 0.32 -30.58
CA THR A 227 -22.77 1.35 -31.62
C THR A 227 -22.95 0.61 -32.93
N ASN A 228 -24.21 0.46 -33.35
CA ASN A 228 -24.54 0.15 -34.73
C ASN A 228 -24.41 1.45 -35.54
N SER A 229 -23.83 1.28 -36.74
CA SER A 229 -23.75 2.19 -37.90
C SER A 229 -23.09 3.54 -37.69
#